data_AF-A0A315ZH63-F1
#
_entry.id   AF-A0A315ZH63-F1
#
_cell.length_a   1.000
_cell.length_b   1.000
_cell.length_c   1.000
_cell.angle_alpha   90.00
_cell.angle_beta   90.00
_cell.angle_gamma   90.00
#
_symmetry.space_group_name_H-M   'P 1'
#
loop_
_entity.id
_entity.type
_entity.pdbx_description
1 polymer ?
#
loop_
_entity_poly.entity_id
_entity_poly.type
_entity_poly.pdbx_seq_one_letter_code
_entity_poly.pdbx_strand_id
1 'polypeptide(L)'
;MKNLYILSLPLLLIFFPSIGNYDNDNIQQRSENQRKDSKGIVLYEHPNFKGKNTVVSESWAGSDIDEWDDRISSLSIPTGWTIVVYEQPNFQGKSEELQGNWTTHSVSDFWNDQISSFQVYSTRSANKDLNAVLLESDYEAYGGWIYLHNPTSNNYTVRLKITTPVFGGGVESRIEEHDISNRSKVPLGRTYVNSGGFLSPQYEKIIYEIIDIE
;
A
#
# COMPACT_ATOMS: atom_id res chain seq x y z
N MET A 1 2.77 -48.39 71.68
CA MET A 1 3.62 -47.25 72.09
C MET A 1 2.85 -45.96 71.82
N LYS A 2 2.66 -45.13 72.87
CA LYS A 2 2.43 -43.65 72.92
C LYS A 2 1.39 -43.04 71.94
N ASN A 3 0.21 -42.65 72.45
CA ASN A 3 -0.26 -41.28 72.79
C ASN A 3 -0.31 -40.29 71.61
N LEU A 4 -1.50 -39.84 71.16
CA LEU A 4 -2.28 -38.64 71.58
C LEU A 4 -1.55 -37.33 71.18
N TYR A 5 -2.11 -36.39 70.39
CA TYR A 5 -3.02 -35.30 70.83
C TYR A 5 -3.90 -34.71 69.70
N ILE A 6 -5.11 -34.35 70.11
CA ILE A 6 -6.21 -33.65 69.42
C ILE A 6 -5.90 -32.15 69.26
N LEU A 7 -6.40 -31.48 68.21
CA LEU A 7 -6.95 -30.11 68.31
C LEU A 7 -7.79 -29.76 67.07
N SER A 8 -9.11 -29.89 67.23
CA SER A 8 -10.12 -29.21 66.41
C SER A 8 -10.05 -27.72 66.70
N LEU A 9 -9.60 -26.92 65.73
CA LEU A 9 -9.73 -25.46 65.78
C LEU A 9 -11.00 -25.05 65.00
N PRO A 10 -11.82 -24.14 65.54
CA PRO A 10 -13.02 -23.65 64.87
C PRO A 10 -12.62 -22.77 63.69
N LEU A 11 -13.27 -22.94 62.54
CA LEU A 11 -13.09 -22.07 61.39
C LEU A 11 -13.62 -20.67 61.75
N LEU A 12 -12.70 -19.75 62.04
CA LEU A 12 -12.99 -18.34 62.25
C LEU A 12 -13.48 -17.76 60.91
N LEU A 13 -14.76 -17.40 60.84
CA LEU A 13 -15.33 -16.63 59.72
C LEU A 13 -14.73 -15.23 59.76
N ILE A 14 -13.63 -15.02 59.04
CA ILE A 14 -13.04 -13.70 58.83
C ILE A 14 -13.82 -13.03 57.70
N PHE A 15 -14.62 -12.03 58.07
CA PHE A 15 -15.37 -11.19 57.14
C PHE A 15 -14.35 -10.27 56.43
N PHE A 16 -13.98 -10.58 55.19
CA PHE A 16 -13.26 -9.63 54.35
C PHE A 16 -14.29 -8.69 53.70
N PRO A 17 -14.20 -7.37 53.92
CA PRO A 17 -15.08 -6.43 53.24
C PRO A 17 -14.88 -6.56 51.73
N SER A 18 -15.99 -6.55 50.98
CA SER A 18 -15.99 -6.45 49.53
C SER A 18 -15.20 -5.21 49.11
N ILE A 19 -13.94 -5.41 48.70
CA ILE A 19 -13.17 -4.37 48.02
C ILE A 19 -13.81 -4.22 46.65
N GLY A 20 -14.37 -3.04 46.44
CA GLY A 20 -15.09 -2.67 45.22
C GLY A 20 -14.26 -2.89 43.96
N ASN A 21 -14.99 -3.05 42.85
CA ASN A 21 -14.48 -3.11 41.50
C ASN A 21 -13.31 -2.14 41.29
N TYR A 22 -12.11 -2.69 41.17
CA TYR A 22 -11.05 -2.05 40.42
C TYR A 22 -11.31 -2.41 38.95
N ASP A 23 -11.65 -1.39 38.17
CA ASP A 23 -11.91 -1.47 36.74
C ASP A 23 -10.83 -2.29 36.03
N ASN A 24 -11.19 -3.51 35.64
CA ASN A 24 -10.33 -4.44 34.91
C ASN A 24 -10.52 -4.32 33.39
N ASP A 25 -11.18 -3.25 32.94
CA ASP A 25 -11.45 -2.99 31.51
C ASP A 25 -10.23 -2.37 30.81
N ASN A 26 -9.30 -1.78 31.57
CA ASN A 26 -8.11 -1.11 31.01
C ASN A 26 -6.90 -2.01 30.79
N ILE A 27 -6.91 -3.26 31.27
CA ILE A 27 -5.82 -4.22 31.01
C ILE A 27 -6.16 -5.06 29.77
N GLN A 28 -7.43 -5.44 29.57
CA GLN A 28 -7.91 -6.09 28.34
C GLN A 28 -7.76 -5.16 27.13
N GLN A 29 -8.19 -3.88 27.23
CA GLN A 29 -8.03 -2.92 26.13
C GLN A 29 -6.57 -2.59 25.79
N ARG A 30 -5.65 -2.61 26.77
CA ARG A 30 -4.23 -2.33 26.54
C ARG A 30 -3.48 -3.53 25.94
N SER A 31 -3.90 -4.75 26.25
CA SER A 31 -3.39 -5.97 25.59
C SER A 31 -3.98 -6.19 24.20
N GLU A 32 -5.20 -5.72 23.92
CA GLU A 32 -5.80 -5.75 22.58
C GLU A 32 -5.17 -4.68 21.66
N ASN A 33 -4.84 -3.49 22.18
CA ASN A 33 -4.13 -2.46 21.41
C ASN A 33 -2.65 -2.79 21.11
N GLN A 34 -2.06 -3.78 21.79
CA GLN A 34 -0.68 -4.22 21.56
C GLN A 34 -0.57 -5.60 20.89
N ARG A 35 -1.70 -6.21 20.54
CA ARG A 35 -1.78 -7.33 19.58
C ARG A 35 -2.66 -6.92 18.41
N LYS A 36 -2.34 -5.77 17.82
CA LYS A 36 -2.57 -5.56 16.39
C LYS A 36 -1.74 -6.64 15.70
N ASP A 37 -2.35 -7.80 15.53
CA ASP A 37 -1.94 -8.85 14.61
C ASP A 37 -1.57 -8.09 13.34
N SER A 38 -0.28 -7.87 13.10
CA SER A 38 0.18 -6.99 12.04
C SER A 38 -0.04 -7.73 10.75
N LYS A 39 -1.30 -7.75 10.30
CA LYS A 39 -1.68 -8.14 8.95
C LYS A 39 -0.96 -7.17 8.03
N GLY A 40 0.02 -7.71 7.35
CA GLY A 40 0.90 -6.97 6.47
C GLY A 40 1.55 -7.92 5.50
N ILE A 41 2.21 -7.33 4.52
CA ILE A 41 2.99 -8.04 3.53
C ILE A 41 4.31 -8.43 4.19
N VAL A 42 4.71 -9.69 4.04
CA VAL A 42 6.02 -10.14 4.53
C VAL A 42 7.02 -10.05 3.38
N LEU A 43 8.05 -9.23 3.55
CA LEU A 43 9.17 -9.10 2.62
C LEU A 43 10.26 -10.10 3.00
N TYR A 44 10.91 -10.70 2.01
CA TYR A 44 11.99 -11.66 2.22
C TYR A 44 13.20 -11.31 1.35
N GLU A 45 14.37 -11.39 1.97
CA GLU A 45 15.67 -11.11 1.34
C GLU A 45 16.02 -12.09 0.21
N HIS A 46 15.51 -13.31 0.27
CA HIS A 46 15.84 -14.35 -0.71
C HIS A 46 14.60 -14.90 -1.41
N PRO A 47 14.77 -15.49 -2.60
CA PRO A 47 13.69 -16.18 -3.28
C PRO A 47 13.11 -17.33 -2.44
N ASN A 48 11.84 -17.66 -2.69
CA ASN A 48 11.09 -18.72 -2.04
C ASN A 48 10.90 -18.52 -0.53
N PHE A 49 10.69 -17.27 -0.09
CA PHE A 49 10.33 -16.90 1.28
C PHE A 49 11.41 -17.25 2.31
N LYS A 50 12.66 -16.91 1.99
CA LYS A 50 13.85 -17.25 2.78
C LYS A 50 14.66 -16.00 3.16
N GLY A 51 15.66 -16.20 4.03
CA GLY A 51 16.56 -15.14 4.47
C GLY A 51 15.92 -14.25 5.54
N LYS A 52 16.49 -13.06 5.72
CA LYS A 52 15.89 -12.05 6.59
C LYS A 52 14.48 -11.71 6.09
N ASN A 53 13.57 -11.40 7.01
CA ASN A 53 12.21 -10.97 6.68
C ASN A 53 11.75 -9.83 7.58
N THR A 54 10.79 -9.04 7.08
CA THR A 54 10.08 -8.00 7.82
C THR A 54 8.63 -7.93 7.38
N VAL A 55 7.77 -7.36 8.22
CA VAL A 55 6.34 -7.16 7.92
C VAL A 55 6.08 -5.68 7.67
N VAL A 56 5.43 -5.35 6.56
CA VAL A 56 5.05 -3.99 6.17
C VAL A 56 3.55 -3.88 5.95
N SER A 57 2.97 -2.74 6.31
CA SER A 57 1.54 -2.45 6.09
C SER A 57 1.29 -1.12 5.39
N GLU A 58 2.35 -0.36 5.11
CA GLU A 58 2.30 0.99 4.54
C GLU A 58 3.24 1.07 3.34
N SER A 59 2.98 2.00 2.42
CA SER A 59 3.84 2.27 1.26
C SER A 59 5.21 2.79 1.68
N TRP A 60 6.24 2.43 0.93
CA TRP A 60 7.63 2.80 1.18
C TRP A 60 8.23 3.44 -0.07
N ALA A 61 8.63 4.71 0.04
CA ALA A 61 9.14 5.50 -1.08
C ALA A 61 10.63 5.30 -1.38
N GLY A 62 11.32 4.36 -0.73
CA GLY A 62 12.78 4.26 -0.84
C GLY A 62 13.47 5.34 -0.01
N SER A 63 14.40 4.94 0.86
CA SER A 63 15.31 5.90 1.51
C SER A 63 16.73 5.40 1.35
N ASP A 64 17.68 6.30 1.10
CA ASP A 64 19.09 5.98 0.77
C ASP A 64 19.84 5.18 1.86
N ILE A 65 19.21 4.88 3.00
CA ILE A 65 19.78 4.15 4.15
C ILE A 65 18.84 3.03 4.62
N ASP A 66 17.84 2.65 3.82
CA ASP A 66 17.00 1.50 4.14
C ASP A 66 17.75 0.20 3.86
N GLU A 67 17.64 -0.76 4.77
CA GLU A 67 18.26 -2.07 4.58
C GLU A 67 17.47 -2.99 3.66
N TRP A 68 16.34 -2.55 3.10
CA TRP A 68 15.51 -3.33 2.17
C TRP A 68 15.62 -2.89 0.71
N ASP A 69 16.29 -1.76 0.45
CA ASP A 69 16.61 -1.31 -0.89
C ASP A 69 17.47 -2.33 -1.63
N ASP A 70 17.08 -2.67 -2.86
CA ASP A 70 17.74 -3.65 -3.71
C ASP A 70 18.03 -4.98 -3.00
N ARG A 71 17.09 -5.44 -2.17
CA ARG A 71 17.25 -6.70 -1.39
C ARG A 71 16.03 -7.59 -1.34
N ILE A 72 14.88 -7.13 -1.81
CA ILE A 72 13.64 -7.91 -1.75
C ILE A 72 13.61 -8.88 -2.93
N SER A 73 13.44 -10.17 -2.63
CA SER A 73 13.43 -11.24 -3.65
C SER A 73 12.21 -12.18 -3.53
N SER A 74 11.42 -12.09 -2.46
CA SER A 74 10.07 -12.68 -2.43
C SER A 74 9.15 -11.96 -1.44
N LEU A 75 7.84 -12.06 -1.68
CA LEU A 75 6.79 -11.37 -0.91
C LEU A 75 5.63 -12.31 -0.62
N SER A 76 5.16 -12.34 0.64
CA SER A 76 3.91 -12.99 1.02
C SER A 76 2.83 -11.92 1.24
N ILE A 77 1.91 -11.79 0.29
CA ILE A 77 0.88 -10.74 0.28
C ILE A 77 -0.45 -11.35 0.75
N PRO A 78 -1.07 -10.83 1.83
CA PRO A 78 -2.36 -11.33 2.30
C PRO A 78 -3.47 -11.15 1.25
N THR A 79 -4.47 -12.04 1.27
CA THR A 79 -5.66 -11.89 0.42
C THR A 79 -6.35 -10.54 0.63
N GLY A 80 -6.70 -9.87 -0.47
CA GLY A 80 -7.34 -8.55 -0.46
C GLY A 80 -6.36 -7.37 -0.32
N TRP A 81 -5.06 -7.65 -0.44
CA TRP A 81 -3.98 -6.67 -0.55
C TRP A 81 -3.35 -6.77 -1.93
N THR A 82 -2.95 -5.63 -2.46
CA THR A 82 -2.13 -5.50 -3.67
C THR A 82 -0.92 -4.65 -3.31
N ILE A 83 0.23 -4.97 -3.89
CA ILE A 83 1.44 -4.14 -3.81
C ILE A 83 1.93 -3.85 -5.22
N VAL A 84 2.26 -2.59 -5.48
CA VAL A 84 2.95 -2.20 -6.72
C VAL A 84 4.39 -1.93 -6.35
N VAL A 85 5.32 -2.71 -6.90
CA VAL A 85 6.76 -2.57 -6.66
C VAL A 85 7.41 -1.77 -7.79
N TYR A 86 8.47 -1.04 -7.48
CA TYR A 86 9.16 -0.14 -8.40
C TYR A 86 10.68 -0.33 -8.34
N GLU A 87 11.34 -0.23 -9.49
CA GLU A 87 12.79 -0.40 -9.62
C GLU A 87 13.60 0.80 -9.11
N GLN A 88 12.95 1.94 -8.85
CA GLN A 88 13.58 3.16 -8.37
C GLN A 88 12.86 3.71 -7.13
N PRO A 89 13.53 4.53 -6.32
CA PRO A 89 12.89 5.28 -5.25
C PRO A 89 11.75 6.19 -5.76
N ASN A 90 10.88 6.59 -4.84
CA ASN A 90 9.76 7.50 -5.02
C ASN A 90 8.71 7.02 -6.04
N PHE A 91 8.51 5.70 -6.17
CA PHE A 91 7.52 5.06 -7.03
C PHE A 91 7.76 5.31 -8.52
N GLN A 92 9.03 5.22 -8.94
CA GLN A 92 9.47 5.55 -10.30
C GLN A 92 10.08 4.35 -11.03
N GLY A 93 10.32 4.53 -12.33
CA GLY A 93 10.90 3.52 -13.20
C GLY A 93 9.92 2.39 -13.52
N LYS A 94 10.48 1.25 -13.91
CA LYS A 94 9.72 0.02 -14.16
C LYS A 94 8.96 -0.41 -12.90
N SER A 95 7.74 -0.89 -13.08
CA SER A 95 6.86 -1.35 -11.99
C SER A 95 6.20 -2.70 -12.26
N GLU A 96 5.79 -3.39 -11.20
CA GLU A 96 4.99 -4.63 -11.28
C GLU A 96 3.93 -4.67 -10.18
N GLU A 97 2.70 -5.06 -10.54
CA GLU A 97 1.60 -5.26 -9.61
C GLU A 97 1.58 -6.71 -9.11
N LEU A 98 1.65 -6.90 -7.79
CA LEU A 98 1.76 -8.21 -7.16
C LEU A 98 0.61 -8.46 -6.19
N GLN A 99 0.13 -9.70 -6.19
CA GLN A 99 -0.89 -10.22 -5.29
C GLN A 99 -0.53 -11.66 -4.87
N GLY A 100 -0.90 -12.05 -3.66
CA GLY A 100 -0.59 -13.38 -3.12
C GLY A 100 0.90 -13.64 -2.87
N ASN A 101 1.31 -14.90 -2.93
CA ASN A 101 2.70 -15.28 -2.76
C ASN A 101 3.47 -15.06 -4.07
N TRP A 102 4.49 -14.20 -4.04
CA TRP A 102 5.34 -13.90 -5.18
C TRP A 102 6.81 -14.18 -4.84
N THR A 103 7.57 -14.68 -5.82
CA THR A 103 9.01 -14.93 -5.70
C THR A 103 9.67 -14.78 -7.06
N THR A 104 10.88 -14.24 -7.07
CA THR A 104 11.72 -14.24 -8.26
C THR A 104 12.08 -15.67 -8.66
N HIS A 105 12.26 -15.89 -9.97
CA HIS A 105 12.44 -17.24 -10.51
C HIS A 105 13.91 -17.69 -10.56
N SER A 106 14.83 -16.73 -10.64
CA SER A 106 16.27 -17.00 -10.76
C SER A 106 17.10 -15.79 -10.35
N VAL A 107 18.42 -15.97 -10.22
CA VAL A 107 19.37 -14.88 -9.95
C VAL A 107 19.48 -13.85 -11.09
N SER A 108 19.02 -14.19 -12.29
CA SER A 108 18.98 -13.28 -13.45
C SER A 108 17.60 -12.66 -13.68
N ASP A 109 16.65 -12.97 -12.80
CA ASP A 109 15.34 -12.31 -12.82
C ASP A 109 15.54 -10.82 -12.54
N PHE A 110 14.93 -9.97 -13.37
CA PHE A 110 15.08 -8.53 -13.24
C PHE A 110 14.69 -8.02 -11.85
N TRP A 111 13.68 -8.63 -11.20
CA TRP A 111 13.21 -8.11 -9.91
C TRP A 111 13.98 -8.64 -8.70
N ASN A 112 14.93 -9.56 -8.89
CA ASN A 112 15.74 -10.07 -7.80
C ASN A 112 16.70 -8.99 -7.31
N ASP A 113 16.49 -8.54 -6.07
CA ASP A 113 17.34 -7.52 -5.44
C ASP A 113 17.30 -6.17 -6.18
N GLN A 114 16.14 -5.80 -6.73
CA GLN A 114 15.97 -4.60 -7.57
C GLN A 114 14.75 -3.75 -7.18
N ILE A 115 14.07 -4.08 -6.08
CA ILE A 115 12.90 -3.30 -5.61
C ILE A 115 13.40 -2.19 -4.67
N SER A 116 13.19 -0.94 -5.08
CA SER A 116 13.64 0.25 -4.33
C SER A 116 12.52 1.13 -3.80
N SER A 117 11.27 0.89 -4.21
CA SER A 117 10.09 1.46 -3.55
C SER A 117 8.84 0.61 -3.84
N PHE A 118 7.80 0.76 -3.03
CA PHE A 118 6.52 0.09 -3.26
C PHE A 118 5.33 0.84 -2.68
N GLN A 119 4.18 0.69 -3.30
CA GLN A 119 2.90 1.20 -2.79
C GLN A 119 2.00 0.04 -2.36
N VAL A 120 1.43 0.16 -1.15
CA VAL A 120 0.57 -0.87 -0.56
C VAL A 120 -0.89 -0.44 -0.62
N TYR A 121 -1.71 -1.32 -1.18
CA TYR A 121 -3.15 -1.16 -1.34
C TYR A 121 -3.84 -2.26 -0.55
N SER A 122 -4.81 -1.91 0.29
CA SER A 122 -5.62 -2.92 0.96
C SER A 122 -7.07 -2.51 1.02
N THR A 123 -7.96 -3.48 0.79
CA THR A 123 -9.41 -3.35 0.98
C THR A 123 -9.82 -3.10 2.43
N ARG A 124 -8.86 -3.09 3.37
CA ARG A 124 -9.07 -2.93 4.82
C ARG A 124 -8.45 -1.66 5.42
N SER A 125 -7.72 -0.87 4.63
CA SER A 125 -7.10 0.37 5.12
C SER A 125 -8.16 1.45 5.34
N ALA A 126 -8.15 2.07 6.52
CA ALA A 126 -9.11 3.10 6.92
C ALA A 126 -8.99 4.42 6.12
N ASN A 127 -7.92 4.58 5.33
CA ASN A 127 -7.78 5.63 4.32
C ASN A 127 -7.97 5.00 2.94
N LYS A 128 -9.23 4.80 2.56
CA LYS A 128 -9.65 4.01 1.40
C LYS A 128 -9.45 4.73 0.06
N ASP A 129 -9.20 6.04 0.06
CA ASP A 129 -9.63 6.87 -1.08
C ASP A 129 -8.55 7.74 -1.76
N LEU A 130 -7.30 7.84 -1.29
CA LEU A 130 -6.30 8.71 -1.97
C LEU A 130 -5.06 8.00 -2.51
N ASN A 131 -4.75 6.81 -2.00
CA ASN A 131 -3.70 5.97 -2.55
C ASN A 131 -4.29 4.71 -3.17
N ALA A 132 -5.57 4.69 -3.57
CA ALA A 132 -6.20 3.52 -4.17
C ALA A 132 -6.02 3.45 -5.70
N VAL A 133 -5.87 4.62 -6.31
CA VAL A 133 -5.75 4.78 -7.76
C VAL A 133 -4.54 5.67 -8.06
N LEU A 134 -3.74 5.29 -9.05
CA LEU A 134 -2.56 6.03 -9.50
C LEU A 134 -2.76 6.58 -10.90
N LEU A 135 -2.02 7.64 -11.21
CA LEU A 135 -1.73 8.03 -12.58
C LEU A 135 -0.42 7.41 -13.01
N GLU A 136 -0.47 6.56 -14.03
CA GLU A 136 0.69 5.88 -14.60
C GLU A 136 0.89 6.37 -16.04
N SER A 137 2.14 6.64 -16.43
CA SER A 137 2.49 6.96 -17.82
C SER A 137 3.30 5.83 -18.44
N ASP A 138 2.99 5.44 -19.68
CA ASP A 138 3.94 4.66 -20.47
C ASP A 138 5.00 5.57 -21.12
N TYR A 139 6.22 5.06 -21.29
CA TYR A 139 7.30 5.77 -22.00
C TYR A 139 7.38 5.25 -23.43
N GLU A 140 6.60 5.85 -24.33
CA GLU A 140 6.65 5.57 -25.77
C GLU A 140 7.27 6.74 -26.56
N ALA A 141 7.80 6.44 -27.75
CA ALA A 141 8.18 7.48 -28.71
C ALA A 141 6.94 8.36 -28.98
N TYR A 142 7.09 9.68 -28.87
CA TYR A 142 6.01 10.69 -28.92
C TYR A 142 5.19 10.91 -27.64
N GLY A 143 5.71 10.46 -26.49
CA GLY A 143 5.26 10.93 -25.18
C GLY A 143 4.23 10.05 -24.48
N GLY A 144 3.77 8.96 -25.11
CA GLY A 144 2.99 7.94 -24.41
C GLY A 144 1.56 8.32 -24.01
N TRP A 145 0.95 7.42 -23.25
CA TRP A 145 -0.39 7.46 -22.67
C TRP A 145 -0.34 7.54 -21.16
N ILE A 146 -1.35 8.21 -20.61
CA ILE A 146 -1.68 8.23 -19.19
C ILE A 146 -2.83 7.25 -18.93
N TYR A 147 -2.73 6.53 -17.83
CA TYR A 147 -3.72 5.57 -17.36
C TYR A 147 -4.12 5.88 -15.91
N LEU A 148 -5.38 5.61 -15.57
CA LEU A 148 -5.76 5.29 -14.20
C LEU A 148 -5.38 3.85 -13.92
N HIS A 149 -4.56 3.64 -12.90
CA HIS A 149 -4.20 2.31 -12.40
C HIS A 149 -4.90 2.09 -11.06
N ASN A 150 -5.71 1.05 -10.96
CA ASN A 150 -6.49 0.61 -9.80
C ASN A 150 -6.03 -0.79 -9.39
N PRO A 151 -4.94 -0.90 -8.62
CA PRO A 151 -4.32 -2.19 -8.32
C PRO A 151 -5.24 -3.13 -7.53
N THR A 152 -6.24 -2.59 -6.85
CA THR A 152 -7.22 -3.40 -6.12
C THR A 152 -8.33 -3.96 -6.99
N SER A 153 -8.52 -3.41 -8.20
CA SER A 153 -9.69 -3.64 -9.06
C SER A 153 -11.02 -3.46 -8.32
N ASN A 154 -11.04 -2.64 -7.26
CA ASN A 154 -12.29 -2.31 -6.55
C ASN A 154 -13.19 -1.43 -7.43
N ASN A 155 -14.43 -1.29 -7.00
CA ASN A 155 -15.37 -0.36 -7.61
C ASN A 155 -15.03 1.06 -7.17
N TYR A 156 -14.64 1.89 -8.13
CA TYR A 156 -14.39 3.30 -7.93
C TYR A 156 -14.92 4.10 -9.10
N THR A 157 -15.41 5.30 -8.79
CA THR A 157 -15.57 6.38 -9.75
C THR A 157 -14.53 7.45 -9.47
N VAL A 158 -13.71 7.78 -10.46
CA VAL A 158 -12.62 8.74 -10.32
C VAL A 158 -12.95 10.02 -11.04
N ARG A 159 -12.83 11.16 -10.35
CA ARG A 159 -12.92 12.47 -10.97
C ARG A 159 -11.52 13.05 -11.16
N LEU A 160 -11.28 13.52 -12.37
CA LEU A 160 -10.01 14.07 -12.81
C LEU A 160 -10.19 15.50 -13.26
N LYS A 161 -9.26 16.36 -12.90
CA LYS A 161 -9.04 17.64 -13.58
C LYS A 161 -7.95 17.44 -14.63
N ILE A 162 -8.28 17.72 -15.89
CA ILE A 162 -7.33 17.63 -17.00
C ILE A 162 -7.07 19.05 -17.50
N THR A 163 -5.81 19.48 -17.44
CA THR A 163 -5.35 20.79 -17.90
C THR A 163 -4.49 20.61 -19.15
N THR A 164 -5.00 21.12 -20.27
CA THR A 164 -4.41 20.94 -21.60
C THR A 164 -3.88 22.28 -22.12
N PRO A 165 -2.58 22.36 -22.47
CA PRO A 165 -2.04 23.50 -23.22
C PRO A 165 -2.75 23.67 -24.56
N VAL A 166 -3.06 24.91 -24.94
CA VAL A 166 -3.77 25.22 -26.19
C VAL A 166 -2.91 25.97 -27.20
N PHE A 167 -3.31 25.88 -28.47
CA PHE A 167 -2.62 26.54 -29.56
C PHE A 167 -2.53 28.06 -29.37
N GLY A 168 -1.34 28.63 -29.52
CA GLY A 168 -1.13 30.07 -29.38
C GLY A 168 -0.91 30.56 -27.94
N GLY A 169 -0.83 29.64 -26.97
CA GLY A 169 -0.51 29.92 -25.58
C GLY A 169 -1.74 29.95 -24.67
N GLY A 170 -1.56 29.51 -23.42
CA GLY A 170 -2.62 29.36 -22.42
C GLY A 170 -2.95 27.90 -22.13
N VAL A 171 -3.93 27.69 -21.24
CA VAL A 171 -4.39 26.35 -20.84
C VAL A 171 -5.91 26.32 -20.74
N GLU A 172 -6.49 25.16 -21.05
CA GLU A 172 -7.89 24.85 -20.79
C GLU A 172 -7.97 23.71 -19.78
N SER A 173 -8.84 23.85 -18.77
CA SER A 173 -9.12 22.79 -17.81
C SER A 173 -10.54 22.26 -17.99
N ARG A 174 -10.70 20.93 -17.90
CA ARG A 174 -12.00 20.27 -17.82
C ARG A 174 -12.00 19.22 -16.72
N ILE A 175 -13.18 18.87 -16.24
CA ILE A 175 -13.37 17.76 -15.30
C ILE A 175 -13.93 16.58 -16.07
N GLU A 176 -13.33 15.41 -15.89
CA GLU A 176 -13.82 14.14 -16.41
C GLU A 176 -14.08 13.17 -15.26
N GLU A 177 -15.05 12.31 -15.46
CA GLU A 177 -15.44 11.28 -14.51
C GLU A 177 -15.32 9.91 -15.18
N HIS A 178 -14.63 9.00 -14.51
CA HIS A 178 -14.29 7.69 -15.03
C HIS A 178 -14.68 6.63 -14.02
N ASP A 179 -15.73 5.86 -14.32
CA ASP A 179 -15.98 4.59 -13.63
C ASP A 179 -14.82 3.65 -13.98
N ILE A 180 -14.13 3.09 -12.98
CA ILE A 180 -13.02 2.16 -13.16
C ILE A 180 -13.29 0.84 -12.43
N SER A 181 -14.55 0.55 -12.18
CA SER A 181 -14.98 -0.62 -11.42
C SER A 181 -14.53 -1.93 -12.05
N ASN A 182 -13.92 -2.80 -11.24
CA ASN A 182 -13.39 -4.10 -11.66
C ASN A 182 -12.36 -4.00 -12.80
N ARG A 183 -11.72 -2.84 -12.97
CA ARG A 183 -10.68 -2.62 -13.97
C ARG A 183 -9.40 -2.23 -13.28
N SER A 184 -8.34 -3.00 -13.49
CA SER A 184 -7.02 -2.67 -12.96
C SER A 184 -6.39 -1.50 -13.69
N LYS A 185 -6.67 -1.29 -14.98
CA LYS A 185 -6.06 -0.21 -15.76
C LYS A 185 -7.08 0.38 -16.75
N VAL A 186 -7.18 1.71 -16.80
CA VAL A 186 -8.08 2.45 -17.70
C VAL A 186 -7.31 3.57 -18.39
N PRO A 187 -7.23 3.60 -19.74
CA PRO A 187 -6.53 4.66 -20.46
C PRO A 187 -7.31 5.98 -20.37
N LEU A 188 -6.58 7.08 -20.12
CA LEU A 188 -7.13 8.43 -20.09
C LEU A 188 -6.85 9.21 -21.37
N GLY A 189 -5.59 9.26 -21.80
CA GLY A 189 -5.20 10.13 -22.91
C GLY A 189 -3.69 10.24 -23.10
N ARG A 190 -3.26 11.16 -23.95
CA ARG A 190 -1.84 11.38 -24.25
C ARG A 190 -1.16 12.18 -23.13
N THR A 191 0.13 11.96 -22.93
CA THR A 191 0.92 12.78 -21.98
C THR A 191 1.24 14.17 -22.51
N TYR A 192 1.33 14.33 -23.83
CA TYR A 192 1.69 15.60 -24.49
C TYR A 192 0.70 15.96 -25.59
N VAL A 193 0.56 17.26 -25.83
CA VAL A 193 -0.21 17.84 -26.93
C VAL A 193 0.65 18.82 -27.72
N ASN A 194 0.42 18.94 -29.02
CA ASN A 194 1.05 19.99 -29.82
C ASN A 194 0.27 21.31 -29.64
N SER A 195 0.86 22.28 -28.94
CA SER A 195 0.38 23.66 -28.79
C SER A 195 1.00 24.62 -29.82
N GLY A 196 1.94 24.14 -30.64
CA GLY A 196 2.63 24.91 -31.67
C GLY A 196 1.98 24.85 -33.05
N GLY A 197 2.51 25.64 -33.97
CA GLY A 197 2.04 25.68 -35.36
C GLY A 197 2.52 24.46 -36.15
N PHE A 198 1.88 24.19 -37.30
CA PHE A 198 2.28 23.10 -38.19
C PHE A 198 3.77 23.16 -38.59
N LEU A 199 4.31 24.36 -38.82
CA LEU A 199 5.71 24.58 -39.20
C LEU A 199 6.66 24.75 -37.99
N SER A 200 6.12 24.86 -36.77
CA SER A 200 6.89 25.02 -35.54
C SER A 200 6.12 24.35 -34.38
N PRO A 201 6.13 23.01 -34.33
CA PRO A 201 5.42 22.26 -33.31
C PRO A 201 6.06 22.50 -31.94
N GLN A 202 5.22 22.60 -30.92
CA GLN A 202 5.61 22.73 -29.52
C GLN A 202 4.83 21.69 -28.74
N TYR A 203 5.52 20.73 -28.16
CA TYR A 203 4.87 19.66 -27.40
C TYR A 203 4.93 19.99 -25.91
N GLU A 204 3.76 20.22 -25.33
CA GLU A 204 3.61 20.57 -23.93
C GLU A 204 2.85 19.47 -23.18
N LYS A 205 3.17 19.30 -21.90
CA LYS A 205 2.62 18.23 -21.07
C LYS A 205 1.16 18.54 -20.70
N ILE A 206 0.29 17.56 -20.89
CA ILE A 206 -1.06 17.58 -20.35
C ILE A 206 -0.97 17.20 -18.86
N ILE A 207 -1.62 17.98 -18.00
CA ILE A 207 -1.64 17.72 -16.56
C ILE A 207 -2.94 16.99 -16.22
N TYR A 208 -2.80 15.80 -15.66
CA TYR A 208 -3.87 15.00 -15.09
C TYR A 208 -3.75 15.07 -13.57
N GLU A 209 -4.83 15.45 -12.90
CA GLU A 209 -4.89 15.57 -11.44
C GLU A 209 -6.13 14.82 -10.96
N ILE A 210 -5.95 13.77 -10.16
CA ILE A 210 -7.08 13.12 -9.47
C ILE A 210 -7.55 14.10 -8.40
N ILE A 211 -8.83 14.50 -8.49
CA ILE A 211 -9.44 15.44 -7.56
C ILE A 211 -10.40 14.77 -6.59
N ASP A 212 -10.91 13.58 -6.93
CA ASP A 212 -11.86 12.84 -6.11
C ASP A 212 -11.89 11.35 -6.50
N ILE A 213 -12.16 10.48 -5.53
CA ILE A 213 -12.37 9.03 -5.72
C ILE A 213 -13.55 8.62 -4.83
N GLU A 214 -14.59 8.07 -5.45
CA GLU A 214 -15.80 7.56 -4.77
C GLU A 214 -15.92 6.03 -4.85
#